data_AF-A0A832Z797-F1
#
_entry.id   AF-A0A832Z797-F1
#
_cell.length_a   1.000
_cell.length_b   1.000
_cell.length_c   1.000
_cell.angle_alpha   90.00
_cell.angle_beta   90.00
_cell.angle_gamma   90.00
#
_symmetry.space_group_name_H-M   'P 1'
#
loop_
_entity.id
_entity.type
_entity.pdbx_description
1 polymer ?
#
loop_
_entity_poly.entity_id
_entity_poly.type
_entity_poly.pdbx_seq_one_letter_code
_entity_poly.pdbx_strand_id
1 'polypeptide(L)'
;MRSQFVILLTVFILFSWYNVYKALNIEYSVYESNIEKYIAYSFWHEIYTTDNITLRILINDTYYAYCKEIGLKCIFNGTHVIVRSPTKLYVLRIKQ
;
A
#
# COMPACT_ATOMS: atom_id res chain seq x y z
N MET A 1 -1.03 39.79 42.40
CA MET A 1 -0.94 38.32 42.26
C MET A 1 -2.02 37.70 41.36
N ARG A 2 -3.29 38.18 41.37
CA ARG A 2 -4.37 37.64 40.50
C ARG A 2 -4.13 37.79 38.99
N SER A 3 -3.57 38.92 38.54
CA SER A 3 -3.31 39.19 37.11
C SER A 3 -2.22 38.29 36.51
N GLN A 4 -1.14 38.03 37.24
CA GLN A 4 -0.06 37.12 36.82
C GLN A 4 -0.56 35.68 36.65
N PHE A 5 -1.51 35.25 37.49
CA PHE A 5 -2.11 33.92 37.38
C PHE A 5 -2.94 33.77 36.11
N VAL A 6 -3.71 34.80 35.72
CA VAL A 6 -4.50 34.80 34.48
C VAL A 6 -3.59 34.68 33.26
N ILE A 7 -2.46 35.39 33.24
CA ILE A 7 -1.49 35.34 32.14
C ILE A 7 -0.84 33.96 32.03
N LEU A 8 -0.47 33.34 33.14
CA LEU A 8 0.10 31.98 33.13
C LEU A 8 -0.91 30.94 32.65
N LEU A 9 -2.17 31.07 33.07
CA LEU A 9 -3.25 30.18 32.65
C LEU A 9 -3.51 30.27 31.14
N THR A 10 -3.54 31.48 30.58
CA THR A 10 -3.77 31.66 29.13
C THR A 10 -2.62 31.12 28.30
N VAL A 11 -1.37 31.32 28.73
CA VAL A 11 -0.19 30.72 28.07
C VAL A 11 -0.26 29.19 28.11
N PHE A 12 -0.66 28.60 29.24
CA PHE A 12 -0.79 27.15 29.37
C PHE A 12 -1.87 26.57 28.45
N ILE A 13 -3.02 27.23 28.36
CA ILE A 13 -4.12 26.82 27.47
C ILE A 13 -3.68 26.87 26.00
N LEU A 14 -3.01 27.95 25.59
CA LEU A 14 -2.50 28.09 24.21
C LEU A 14 -1.43 27.04 23.88
N PHE A 15 -0.53 26.75 24.83
CA PHE A 15 0.48 25.73 24.66
C PHE A 15 -0.14 24.33 24.54
N SER A 16 -1.10 24.00 25.39
CA SER A 16 -1.85 22.74 25.30
C SER A 16 -2.58 22.61 23.96
N TRP A 17 -3.28 23.67 23.55
CA TRP A 17 -3.98 23.73 22.27
C TRP A 17 -3.04 23.52 21.08
N TYR A 18 -1.86 24.17 21.08
CA TYR A 18 -0.86 24.00 20.03
C TYR A 18 -0.34 22.56 19.95
N ASN A 19 -0.09 21.90 21.09
CA ASN A 19 0.34 20.50 21.10
C ASN A 19 -0.75 19.55 20.61
N VAL A 20 -2.01 19.77 20.98
CA VAL A 20 -3.15 18.99 20.49
C VAL A 20 -3.32 19.20 18.98
N TYR A 21 -3.27 20.45 18.51
CA TYR A 21 -3.33 20.77 17.08
C TYR A 21 -2.20 20.08 16.30
N LYS A 22 -0.97 20.13 16.82
CA LYS A 22 0.17 19.46 16.21
C LYS A 22 0.02 17.94 16.21
N ALA A 23 -0.54 17.35 17.27
CA ALA A 23 -0.81 15.91 17.35
C ALA A 23 -1.91 15.46 16.37
N LEU A 24 -2.95 16.28 16.16
CA LEU A 24 -4.00 16.02 15.19
C LEU A 24 -3.55 16.24 13.74
N ASN A 25 -2.61 17.17 13.52
CA ASN A 25 -1.93 17.40 12.25
C ASN A 25 -0.62 16.62 12.12
N ILE A 26 -0.42 15.58 12.92
CA ILE A 26 0.47 14.50 12.48
C ILE A 26 -0.24 13.97 11.24
N GLU A 27 0.18 14.46 10.07
CA GLU A 27 -0.04 13.77 8.81
C GLU A 27 0.32 12.32 9.13
N TYR A 28 -0.70 11.46 9.19
CA TYR A 28 -0.47 10.06 9.00
C TYR A 28 0.37 10.05 7.73
N SER A 29 1.64 9.66 7.82
CA SER A 29 2.39 9.31 6.64
C SER A 29 1.49 8.27 6.00
N VAL A 30 0.73 8.69 4.99
CA VAL A 30 -0.09 7.81 4.19
C VAL A 30 0.98 6.92 3.63
N TYR A 31 1.18 5.75 4.27
CA TYR A 31 2.04 4.72 3.73
C TYR A 31 1.52 4.60 2.34
N GLU A 32 2.30 5.06 1.37
CA GLU A 32 1.87 5.13 -0.01
C GLU A 32 1.53 3.69 -0.34
N SER A 33 0.22 3.40 -0.35
CA SER A 33 -0.28 2.04 -0.43
C SER A 33 0.15 1.62 -1.80
N ASN A 34 1.26 0.89 -1.87
CA ASN A 34 1.88 0.50 -3.11
C ASN A 34 1.07 -0.70 -3.60
N ILE A 35 -0.18 -0.43 -3.98
CA ILE A 35 -1.21 -1.38 -4.35
C ILE A 35 -0.64 -2.33 -5.39
N GLU A 36 0.19 -1.82 -6.31
CA GLU A 36 0.81 -2.63 -7.36
C GLU A 36 1.78 -3.68 -6.79
N LYS A 37 2.50 -3.35 -5.71
CA LYS A 37 3.36 -4.31 -5.00
C LYS A 37 2.54 -5.43 -4.36
N TYR A 38 1.40 -5.09 -3.76
CA TYR A 38 0.51 -6.08 -3.14
C TYR A 38 -0.16 -6.98 -4.17
N ILE A 39 -0.60 -6.41 -5.29
CA ILE A 39 -1.12 -7.19 -6.43
C ILE A 39 -0.07 -8.15 -6.96
N ALA A 40 1.17 -7.67 -7.16
CA ALA A 40 2.27 -8.51 -7.62
C ALA A 40 2.53 -9.67 -6.68
N TYR A 41 2.56 -9.40 -5.36
CA TYR A 41 2.79 -10.43 -4.36
C TYR A 41 1.65 -11.45 -4.28
N SER A 42 0.39 -10.98 -4.31
CA SER A 42 -0.79 -11.85 -4.28
C SER A 42 -0.82 -12.78 -5.49
N PHE A 43 -0.58 -12.22 -6.68
CA PHE A 43 -0.52 -13.01 -7.92
C PHE A 43 0.61 -14.05 -7.89
N TRP A 44 1.81 -13.63 -7.48
CA TRP A 44 2.94 -14.55 -7.32
C TRP A 44 2.65 -15.67 -6.34
N HIS A 45 2.06 -15.34 -5.18
CA HIS A 45 1.73 -16.31 -4.15
C HIS A 45 0.74 -17.35 -4.67
N GLU A 46 -0.36 -16.94 -5.30
CA GLU A 46 -1.36 -17.87 -5.85
C GLU A 46 -0.77 -18.81 -6.90
N ILE A 47 0.07 -18.29 -7.81
CA ILE A 47 0.76 -19.14 -8.80
C ILE A 47 1.74 -20.10 -8.13
N TYR A 48 2.49 -19.62 -7.13
CA TYR A 48 3.49 -20.40 -6.40
C TYR A 48 2.86 -21.56 -5.64
N THR A 49 1.75 -21.34 -4.94
CA THR A 49 1.08 -22.37 -4.12
C THR A 49 0.20 -23.32 -4.93
N THR A 50 -0.07 -23.02 -6.19
CA THR A 50 -0.93 -23.85 -7.03
C THR A 50 -0.08 -24.83 -7.83
N ASP A 51 -0.22 -26.13 -7.60
CA ASP A 51 0.52 -27.16 -8.38
C ASP A 51 -0.17 -27.53 -9.69
N ASN A 52 -1.48 -27.27 -9.81
CA ASN A 52 -2.25 -27.62 -10.99
C ASN A 52 -2.05 -26.60 -12.12
N ILE A 53 -1.55 -27.07 -13.27
CA ILE A 53 -1.28 -26.23 -14.44
C ILE A 53 -2.54 -25.52 -14.97
N THR A 54 -3.68 -26.20 -15.01
CA THR A 54 -4.95 -25.63 -15.49
C THR A 54 -5.41 -24.51 -14.57
N LEU A 55 -5.21 -24.67 -13.25
CA LEU A 55 -5.57 -23.65 -12.28
C LEU A 55 -4.62 -22.45 -12.35
N ARG A 56 -3.31 -22.67 -12.61
CA ARG A 56 -2.37 -21.57 -12.87
C ARG A 56 -2.76 -20.72 -14.08
N ILE A 57 -3.26 -21.34 -15.15
CA ILE A 57 -3.76 -20.63 -16.33
C ILE A 57 -4.97 -19.77 -15.95
N LEU A 58 -5.93 -20.34 -15.21
CA LEU A 58 -7.12 -19.61 -14.75
C LEU A 58 -6.76 -18.42 -13.85
N ILE A 59 -5.81 -18.60 -12.92
CA ILE A 59 -5.30 -17.53 -12.05
C ILE A 59 -4.66 -16.44 -12.91
N ASN A 60 -3.81 -16.80 -13.88
CA ASN A 60 -3.18 -15.83 -14.78
C ASN A 60 -4.22 -15.01 -15.56
N ASP A 61 -5.26 -15.65 -16.09
CA ASP A 61 -6.32 -14.96 -16.84
C ASP A 61 -7.14 -14.02 -15.93
N THR A 62 -7.39 -14.44 -14.69
CA THR A 62 -8.10 -13.64 -13.68
C THR A 62 -7.31 -12.39 -13.31
N TYR A 63 -6.01 -12.54 -13.00
CA TYR A 63 -5.14 -11.39 -12.71
C TYR A 63 -4.90 -10.51 -13.94
N TYR A 64 -4.82 -11.09 -15.14
CA TYR A 64 -4.74 -10.31 -16.37
C TYR A 64 -5.98 -9.41 -16.55
N ALA A 65 -7.18 -9.96 -16.37
CA ALA A 65 -8.43 -9.20 -16.46
C ALA A 65 -8.52 -8.11 -15.39
N TYR A 66 -8.29 -8.46 -14.12
CA TYR A 66 -8.30 -7.52 -13.01
C TYR A 66 -7.31 -6.36 -13.23
N CYS A 67 -6.06 -6.67 -13.57
CA CYS A 67 -5.04 -5.65 -13.79
C CYS A 67 -5.39 -4.73 -14.96
N LYS A 68 -6.00 -5.26 -16.03
CA LYS A 68 -6.47 -4.45 -17.16
C LYS A 68 -7.51 -3.40 -16.75
N GLU A 69 -8.43 -3.74 -15.84
CA GLU A 69 -9.46 -2.81 -15.35
C GLU A 69 -8.88 -1.61 -14.59
N ILE A 70 -7.79 -1.84 -13.84
CA ILE A 70 -7.12 -0.80 -13.05
C ILE A 70 -5.92 -0.16 -13.78
N GLY A 71 -5.76 -0.41 -15.09
CA GLY A 71 -4.70 0.20 -15.91
C GLY A 71 -3.29 -0.37 -15.67
N LEU A 72 -3.19 -1.58 -15.12
CA LEU A 72 -1.95 -2.34 -14.93
C LEU A 72 -1.83 -3.47 -15.97
N LYS A 73 -0.63 -4.05 -16.07
CA LYS A 73 -0.39 -5.25 -16.89
C LYS A 73 0.21 -6.37 -16.02
N CYS A 74 -0.54 -7.46 -15.87
CA CYS A 74 -0.15 -8.63 -15.08
C CYS A 74 0.00 -9.85 -15.99
N ILE A 75 1.13 -10.55 -15.92
CA ILE A 75 1.45 -11.72 -16.75
C ILE A 75 2.23 -12.75 -15.95
N PHE A 76 1.85 -14.02 -16.05
CA PHE A 76 2.66 -15.18 -15.69
C PHE A 76 3.21 -15.85 -16.96
N ASN A 77 4.53 -16.07 -17.02
CA ASN A 77 5.21 -16.66 -18.19
C ASN A 77 5.73 -18.09 -17.97
N GLY A 78 5.26 -18.77 -16.93
CA GLY A 78 5.72 -20.12 -16.56
C GLY A 78 6.77 -20.12 -15.43
N THR A 79 7.61 -19.08 -15.34
CA THR A 79 8.68 -19.00 -14.32
C THR A 79 8.66 -17.70 -13.52
N HIS A 80 7.99 -16.66 -14.03
CA HIS A 80 7.94 -15.35 -13.42
C HIS A 80 6.51 -14.81 -13.46
N VAL A 81 6.13 -14.13 -12.39
CA VAL A 81 5.01 -13.22 -12.36
C VAL A 81 5.53 -11.80 -12.57
N ILE A 82 4.94 -11.10 -13.53
CA ILE A 82 5.32 -9.75 -13.94
C ILE A 82 4.09 -8.86 -13.76
N VAL A 83 4.23 -7.80 -12.96
CA VAL A 83 3.23 -6.75 -12.80
C VAL A 83 3.84 -5.41 -13.15
N ARG A 84 3.31 -4.77 -14.18
CA ARG A 84 3.78 -3.47 -14.68
C ARG A 84 2.71 -2.42 -14.46
N SER A 85 3.08 -1.37 -13.74
CA SER A 85 2.33 -0.12 -13.65
C SER A 85 2.98 0.95 -14.54
N PRO A 86 2.35 2.12 -14.72
CA PRO A 86 2.97 3.23 -15.43
C PRO A 86 4.31 3.69 -14.82
N THR A 87 4.49 3.48 -13.51
CA THR A 87 5.63 4.01 -12.74
C THR A 87 6.58 2.93 -12.25
N LYS A 88 6.10 1.68 -12.08
CA LYS A 88 6.85 0.61 -11.42
C LYS A 88 6.73 -0.70 -12.19
N LEU A 89 7.76 -1.54 -12.06
CA LEU A 89 7.79 -2.90 -12.61
C LEU A 89 8.18 -3.86 -11.50
N TYR A 90 7.34 -4.87 -11.28
CA TYR A 90 7.56 -5.96 -10.34
C TYR A 90 7.77 -7.25 -11.11
N VAL A 91 8.88 -7.94 -10.84
CA VAL A 91 9.21 -9.24 -11.43
C VAL A 91 9.54 -10.19 -10.29
N LEU A 92 8.71 -11.20 -10.11
CA LEU A 92 8.81 -12.17 -9.02
C LEU A 92 9.02 -13.56 -9.62
N ARG A 93 10.13 -14.21 -9.26
CA ARG A 93 10.47 -15.54 -9.74
C ARG A 93 9.70 -16.60 -8.95
N ILE A 94 9.06 -17.51 -9.66
CA ILE A 94 8.53 -18.77 -9.11
C ILE A 94 9.71 -19.75 -9.09
N LYS A 95 10.24 -20.06 -7.91
CA LYS A 95 11.18 -21.17 -7.75
C LYS A 95 10.33 -22.42 -7.53
N GLN A 96 10.36 -23.35 -8.48
CA GLN A 96 9.86 -24.71 -8.26
C GLN A 96 10.96 -25.53 -7.59
#